data_AF-A0A7C5AB64-F1
#
_entry.id   AF-A0A7C5AB64-F1
#
_cell.length_a   1.000
_cell.length_b   1.000
_cell.length_c   1.000
_cell.angle_alpha   90.00
_cell.angle_beta   90.00
_cell.angle_gamma   90.00
#
_symmetry.space_group_name_H-M   'P 1'
#
loop_
_entity.id
_entity.type
_entity.pdbx_description
1 polymer ?
#
loop_
_entity_poly.entity_id
_entity_poly.type
_entity_poly.pdbx_seq_one_letter_code
_entity_poly.pdbx_strand_id
1 'polypeptide(L)'
;MLFEVEGRLRFRKPVDEIRDDVLGIVRANMELLVKGAPSREEAAELKEVRVEGDSVILVIESGRKVRAHDVLLRFARVLSEELGRRHKIGLRELEVPRCVVRIQSDSPGRDAGRLA
;
A
#
# COMPACT_ATOMS: atom_id res chain seq x y z
N MET A 1 11.66 -0.51 13.60
CA MET A 1 11.36 -1.26 12.36
C MET A 1 10.46 -0.40 11.51
N LEU A 2 10.84 -0.19 10.25
CA LEU A 2 10.07 0.55 9.26
C LEU A 2 9.79 -0.38 8.07
N PHE A 3 8.60 -0.27 7.52
CA PHE A 3 8.14 -1.01 6.34
C PHE A 3 7.79 0.00 5.26
N GLU A 4 8.24 -0.24 4.04
CA GLU A 4 7.87 0.53 2.86
C GLU A 4 7.43 -0.47 1.79
N VAL A 5 6.19 -0.34 1.32
CA VAL A 5 5.56 -1.29 0.40
C VAL A 5 5.03 -0.51 -0.79
N GLU A 6 5.47 -0.91 -1.98
CA GLU A 6 4.84 -0.53 -3.25
C GLU A 6 3.88 -1.65 -3.63
N GLY A 7 2.59 -1.32 -3.71
CA GLY A 7 1.55 -2.21 -4.20
C GLY A 7 1.04 -1.77 -5.55
N ARG A 8 0.83 -2.72 -6.46
CA ARG A 8 0.20 -2.50 -7.77
C ARG A 8 -1.11 -3.27 -7.83
N LEU A 9 -2.21 -2.54 -7.96
CA LEU A 9 -3.57 -3.06 -8.09
C LEU A 9 -3.97 -3.02 -9.56
N ARG A 10 -4.08 -4.18 -10.22
CA ARG A 10 -4.51 -4.28 -11.62
C ARG A 10 -6.00 -4.54 -11.71
N PHE A 11 -6.69 -3.76 -12.53
CA PHE A 11 -8.13 -3.84 -12.74
C PHE A 11 -8.46 -4.45 -14.11
N ARG A 12 -9.72 -4.86 -14.29
CA ARG A 12 -10.17 -5.48 -15.55
C ARG A 12 -10.28 -4.51 -16.73
N LYS A 13 -10.28 -3.20 -16.49
CA LYS A 13 -10.42 -2.13 -17.48
C LYS A 13 -9.46 -0.99 -17.13
N PRO A 14 -9.10 -0.14 -18.10
CA PRO A 14 -8.40 1.11 -17.82
C PRO A 14 -9.11 1.92 -16.74
N VAL A 15 -8.35 2.40 -15.76
CA VAL A 15 -8.82 3.21 -14.63
C VAL A 15 -8.22 4.61 -14.64
N ASP A 16 -7.23 4.86 -15.50
CA ASP A 16 -6.70 6.19 -15.78
C ASP A 16 -7.72 7.12 -16.45
N GLU A 17 -8.64 6.58 -17.25
CA GLU A 17 -9.79 7.32 -17.80
C GLU A 17 -10.72 7.88 -16.71
N ILE A 18 -10.74 7.27 -15.52
CA ILE A 18 -11.53 7.69 -14.35
C ILE A 18 -10.63 8.09 -13.18
N ARG A 19 -9.44 8.62 -13.48
CA ARG A 19 -8.40 8.98 -12.49
C ARG A 19 -8.93 9.80 -11.32
N ASP A 20 -9.77 10.79 -11.56
CA ASP A 20 -10.27 11.68 -10.51
C ASP A 20 -11.16 10.95 -9.50
N ASP A 21 -11.95 9.98 -9.97
CA ASP A 21 -12.77 9.12 -9.10
C ASP A 21 -11.90 8.18 -8.28
N VAL A 22 -10.88 7.57 -8.90
CA VAL A 22 -9.90 6.72 -8.19
C VAL A 22 -9.21 7.51 -7.08
N LEU A 23 -8.66 8.69 -7.40
CA LEU A 23 -8.00 9.55 -6.43
C LEU A 23 -8.99 10.07 -5.36
N GLY A 24 -10.23 10.32 -5.76
CA GLY A 24 -11.32 10.69 -4.85
C GLY A 24 -11.62 9.60 -3.82
N ILE A 25 -11.69 8.34 -4.25
CA ILE A 25 -11.88 7.18 -3.37
C ILE A 25 -10.69 7.05 -2.41
N VAL A 26 -9.44 7.18 -2.89
CA VAL A 26 -8.26 7.13 -2.02
C VAL A 26 -8.30 8.24 -0.97
N ARG A 27 -8.55 9.50 -1.37
CA ARG A 27 -8.64 10.64 -0.45
C ARG A 27 -9.75 10.46 0.60
N ALA A 28 -10.91 9.95 0.20
CA ALA A 28 -12.02 9.70 1.11
C ALA A 28 -11.75 8.59 2.14
N ASN A 29 -10.71 7.78 1.94
CA ASN A 29 -10.39 6.62 2.77
C ASN A 29 -9.02 6.72 3.45
N MET A 30 -8.49 7.94 3.62
CA MET A 30 -7.20 8.16 4.31
C MET A 30 -7.22 7.71 5.78
N GLU A 31 -8.40 7.57 6.39
CA GLU A 31 -8.58 6.96 7.72
C GLU A 31 -8.07 5.50 7.82
N LEU A 32 -7.98 4.78 6.69
CA LEU A 32 -7.45 3.41 6.64
C LEU A 32 -5.98 3.33 7.11
N LEU A 33 -5.23 4.42 6.95
CA LEU A 33 -3.84 4.57 7.39
C LEU A 33 -3.71 4.66 8.92
N VAL A 34 -4.72 5.22 9.59
CA VAL A 34 -4.72 5.50 11.03
C VAL A 34 -5.37 4.36 11.82
N LYS A 35 -6.32 3.65 11.22
CA LYS A 35 -7.10 2.60 11.90
C LYS A 35 -6.20 1.48 12.45
N GLY A 36 -6.11 1.41 13.77
CA GLY A 36 -5.28 0.43 14.51
C GLY A 36 -3.94 0.99 15.01
N ALA A 37 -3.65 2.26 14.73
CA ALA A 37 -2.48 2.94 15.28
C ALA A 37 -2.77 3.41 16.73
N PRO A 38 -1.80 3.31 17.65
CA PRO A 38 -1.92 3.87 19.01
C PRO A 38 -2.06 5.40 19.02
N SER A 39 -1.45 6.06 18.04
CA SER A 39 -1.48 7.51 17.84
C SER A 39 -1.41 7.83 16.34
N ARG A 40 -1.60 9.10 15.96
CA ARG A 40 -1.46 9.51 14.55
C ARG A 40 -0.01 9.45 14.08
N GLU A 41 0.94 9.69 14.97
CA GLU A 41 2.38 9.66 14.69
C GLU A 41 2.87 8.23 14.42
N GLU A 42 2.18 7.22 14.97
CA GLU A 42 2.45 5.80 14.74
C GLU A 42 1.61 5.19 13.60
N ALA A 43 0.83 6.00 12.88
CA ALA A 43 0.02 5.57 11.75
C ALA A 43 0.89 5.19 10.54
N ALA A 44 0.29 4.49 9.58
CA ALA A 44 0.89 4.37 8.27
C ALA A 44 0.77 5.69 7.51
N GLU A 45 1.61 5.88 6.50
CA GLU A 45 1.60 7.06 5.64
C GLU A 45 1.54 6.62 4.17
N LEU A 46 0.64 7.22 3.40
CA LEU A 46 0.60 7.06 1.96
C LEU A 46 1.59 8.06 1.36
N LYS A 47 2.74 7.57 0.92
CA LYS A 47 3.81 8.38 0.30
C LYS A 47 3.46 8.77 -1.13
N GLU A 48 2.80 7.88 -1.85
CA GLU A 48 2.49 8.08 -3.26
C GLU A 48 1.23 7.32 -3.67
N VAL A 49 0.47 7.93 -4.59
CA VAL A 49 -0.58 7.26 -5.38
C VAL A 49 -0.42 7.62 -6.85
N ARG A 50 -0.36 6.61 -7.72
CA ARG A 50 -0.34 6.75 -9.17
C ARG A 50 -1.45 5.93 -9.81
N VAL A 51 -1.98 6.45 -10.91
CA VAL A 51 -2.96 5.74 -11.76
C VAL A 51 -2.37 5.67 -13.16
N GLU A 52 -2.23 4.47 -13.70
CA GLU A 52 -1.50 4.20 -14.94
C GLU A 52 -2.21 3.07 -15.70
N GLY A 53 -2.85 3.36 -16.83
CA GLY A 53 -3.60 2.37 -17.60
C GLY A 53 -4.67 1.68 -16.75
N ASP A 54 -4.58 0.36 -16.63
CA ASP A 54 -5.47 -0.48 -15.82
C ASP A 54 -5.04 -0.63 -14.36
N SER A 55 -4.04 0.14 -13.91
CA SER A 55 -3.37 -0.07 -12.64
C SER A 55 -3.43 1.14 -11.71
N VAL A 56 -3.57 0.87 -10.40
CA VAL A 56 -3.36 1.84 -9.32
C VAL A 56 -2.15 1.40 -8.51
N ILE A 57 -1.17 2.28 -8.37
CA ILE A 57 0.06 2.06 -7.61
C ILE A 57 -0.02 2.87 -6.32
N LEU A 58 0.24 2.21 -5.18
CA LEU A 58 0.27 2.83 -3.86
C LEU A 58 1.62 2.56 -3.21
N VAL A 59 2.29 3.62 -2.72
CA VAL A 59 3.49 3.50 -1.89
C VAL A 59 3.13 3.86 -0.46
N ILE A 60 3.22 2.89 0.43
CA ILE A 60 2.83 3.02 1.84
C ILE A 60 4.04 2.77 2.72
N GLU A 61 4.32 3.70 3.62
CA GLU A 61 5.31 3.54 4.69
C GLU A 61 4.59 3.30 6.01
N SER A 62 5.16 2.48 6.88
CA SER A 62 4.63 2.30 8.22
C SER A 62 5.66 1.86 9.25
N GLY A 63 5.34 2.14 10.52
CA GLY A 63 5.94 1.47 11.66
C GLY A 63 5.41 0.04 11.85
N ARG A 64 5.57 -0.48 13.07
CA ARG A 64 5.24 -1.88 13.42
C ARG A 64 3.76 -2.14 13.73
N LYS A 65 2.98 -1.10 14.02
CA LYS A 65 1.62 -1.21 14.56
C LYS A 65 0.58 -1.39 13.45
N VAL A 66 0.57 -0.48 12.49
CA VAL A 66 -0.28 -0.57 11.29
C VAL A 66 0.63 -0.92 10.12
N ARG A 67 0.76 -2.21 9.80
CA ARG A 67 1.75 -2.65 8.80
C ARG A 67 1.31 -2.24 7.39
N ALA A 68 2.24 -1.70 6.60
CA ALA A 68 1.99 -1.18 5.25
C ALA A 68 1.27 -2.18 4.33
N HIS A 69 1.60 -3.47 4.42
CA HIS A 69 0.91 -4.50 3.63
C HIS A 69 -0.57 -4.69 4.02
N ASP A 70 -0.91 -4.55 5.30
CA ASP A 70 -2.31 -4.65 5.76
C ASP A 70 -3.11 -3.45 5.28
N VAL A 71 -2.51 -2.26 5.33
CA VAL A 71 -3.11 -1.04 4.76
C VAL A 71 -3.34 -1.16 3.26
N LEU A 72 -2.35 -1.70 2.52
CA LEU A 72 -2.49 -1.97 1.10
C LEU A 72 -3.70 -2.87 0.79
N LEU A 73 -3.89 -3.95 1.56
CA LEU A 73 -5.04 -4.84 1.40
C LEU A 73 -6.38 -4.14 1.68
N ARG A 74 -6.42 -3.23 2.67
CA ARG A 74 -7.62 -2.43 2.96
C ARG A 74 -7.96 -1.48 1.81
N PHE A 75 -6.97 -0.79 1.24
CA PHE A 75 -7.17 0.04 0.06
C PHE A 75 -7.62 -0.79 -1.14
N ALA A 76 -7.01 -1.96 -1.37
CA ALA A 76 -7.39 -2.86 -2.47
C ALA A 76 -8.86 -3.26 -2.37
N ARG A 77 -9.33 -3.58 -1.16
CA ARG A 77 -10.74 -3.90 -0.90
C ARG A 77 -11.66 -2.72 -1.23
N VAL A 78 -11.39 -1.55 -0.67
CA VAL A 78 -12.24 -0.37 -0.87
C VAL A 78 -12.27 0.06 -2.34
N LEU A 79 -11.11 0.09 -3.01
CA LEU A 79 -11.04 0.41 -4.43
C LEU A 79 -11.81 -0.61 -5.28
N SER A 80 -11.67 -1.90 -4.98
CA SER A 80 -12.44 -2.94 -5.69
C SER A 80 -13.95 -2.79 -5.49
N GLU A 81 -14.40 -2.50 -4.27
CA GLU A 81 -15.82 -2.33 -3.94
C GLU A 81 -16.40 -1.08 -4.63
N GLU A 82 -15.73 0.07 -4.49
CA GLU A 82 -16.23 1.35 -5.02
C GLU A 82 -16.16 1.40 -6.55
N LEU A 83 -15.05 0.96 -7.17
CA LEU A 83 -14.95 0.92 -8.63
C LEU A 83 -15.87 -0.15 -9.24
N GLY A 84 -16.08 -1.27 -8.54
CA GLY A 84 -17.05 -2.28 -8.93
C GLY A 84 -18.48 -1.74 -8.90
N ARG A 85 -18.83 -0.97 -7.87
CA ARG A 85 -20.17 -0.38 -7.71
C ARG A 85 -20.44 0.72 -8.74
N ARG A 86 -19.53 1.68 -8.87
CA ARG A 86 -19.69 2.91 -9.68
C ARG A 86 -19.42 2.69 -11.17
N HIS A 87 -18.40 1.90 -11.52
CA HIS A 87 -17.91 1.77 -12.90
C HIS A 87 -17.99 0.34 -13.46
N LYS A 88 -18.43 -0.64 -12.66
CA LYS A 88 -18.42 -2.07 -13.01
C LYS A 88 -17.00 -2.57 -13.36
N ILE A 89 -15.99 -2.03 -12.66
CA ILE A 89 -14.59 -2.41 -12.82
C ILE A 89 -14.16 -3.20 -11.59
N GLY A 90 -13.80 -4.47 -11.80
CA GLY A 90 -13.30 -5.34 -10.72
C GLY A 90 -11.78 -5.36 -10.65
N LEU A 91 -11.24 -5.53 -9.44
CA LEU A 91 -9.82 -5.86 -9.22
C LEU A 91 -9.52 -7.26 -9.78
N ARG A 92 -8.46 -7.38 -10.58
CA ARG A 92 -8.00 -8.64 -11.16
C ARG A 92 -6.83 -9.20 -10.37
N GLU A 93 -5.96 -8.33 -9.88
CA GLU A 93 -4.69 -8.74 -9.29
C GLU A 93 -4.12 -7.69 -8.34
N LEU A 94 -3.39 -8.16 -7.34
CA LEU A 94 -2.58 -7.35 -6.45
C LEU A 94 -1.17 -7.91 -6.47
N GLU A 95 -0.22 -7.09 -6.90
CA GLU A 95 1.21 -7.37 -6.86
C GLU A 95 1.88 -6.47 -5.83
N VAL A 96 3.01 -6.93 -5.27
CA VAL A 96 3.90 -6.12 -4.42
C VAL A 96 5.28 -6.10 -5.07
N PRO A 97 5.54 -5.20 -6.03
CA PRO A 97 6.81 -5.16 -6.75
C PRO A 97 8.01 -4.85 -5.84
N ARG A 98 7.78 -4.11 -4.75
CA ARG A 98 8.84 -3.72 -3.81
C ARG A 98 8.32 -3.74 -2.37
N CYS A 99 9.09 -4.40 -1.51
CA CYS A 99 8.89 -4.40 -0.06
C CYS A 99 10.25 -4.22 0.61
N VAL A 100 10.41 -3.12 1.34
CA VAL A 100 11.64 -2.82 2.09
C VAL A 100 11.31 -2.83 3.58
N VAL A 101 12.12 -3.58 4.34
CA VAL A 101 12.05 -3.62 5.80
C VAL A 101 13.36 -3.11 6.37
N ARG A 102 13.31 -2.00 7.11
CA ARG A 102 14.47 -1.42 7.79
C ARG A 102 14.42 -1.80 9.27
N ILE A 103 15.41 -2.57 9.71
CA ILE A 103 15.56 -3.01 11.10
C ILE A 103 16.79 -2.30 11.67
N GLN A 104 16.61 -1.49 12.71
CA GLN A 104 17.72 -0.95 13.48
C GLN A 104 18.22 -2.06 14.41
N SER A 105 19.53 -2.33 14.40
CA SER A 105 20.17 -3.28 15.28
C SER A 105 21.34 -2.59 15.98
N ASP A 106 21.38 -2.69 17.30
CA ASP A 106 22.43 -2.09 18.14
C ASP A 106 23.68 -2.99 18.26
N SER A 107 23.71 -4.12 17.56
CA SER A 107 24.82 -5.06 17.53
C SER A 107 25.42 -5.12 16.13
N PRO A 108 26.75 -5.03 15.95
CA PRO A 108 27.36 -5.26 14.65
C PRO A 108 26.93 -6.65 14.17
N GLY A 109 26.35 -6.71 12.97
CA GLY A 109 25.94 -7.97 12.37
C GLY A 109 27.11 -8.94 12.40
N ARG A 110 26.92 -10.13 12.98
CA ARG A 110 27.94 -11.18 12.88
C ARG A 110 28.13 -11.47 11.40
N ASP A 111 29.26 -11.03 10.86
CA ASP A 111 29.72 -11.47 9.54
C ASP A 111 29.71 -13.00 9.56
N ALA A 112 28.85 -13.60 8.73
CA ALA A 112 28.84 -15.02 8.47
C ALA A 112 30.04 -15.37 7.56
N GLY A 113 31.24 -15.06 8.03
CA GLY A 113 32.50 -15.50 7.46
C GLY A 113 33.01 -16.73 8.22
N ARG A 114 32.65 -17.92 7.75
CA ARG A 114 33.45 -19.16 7.79
C ARG A 114 32.65 -20.34 7.23
N LEU A 115 32.83 -20.59 5.93
CA LEU A 115 32.98 -21.96 5.47
C LEU A 115 34.44 -22.06 5.03
N ALA A 116 35.23 -22.69 5.90
CA ALA A 116 36.54 -23.24 5.57
C ALA A 116 36.34 -24.69 5.13
#